data_AF-N6YLA7-F1
#
_entry.id   AF-N6YLA7-F1
#
_cell.length_a   1.000
_cell.length_b   1.000
_cell.length_c   1.000
_cell.angle_alpha   90.00
_cell.angle_beta   90.00
_cell.angle_gamma   90.00
#
_symmetry.space_group_name_H-M   'P 1'
#
loop_
_entity.id
_entity.type
_entity.pdbx_description
1 polymer ?
#
loop_
_entity_poly.entity_id
_entity_poly.type
_entity_poly.pdbx_seq_one_letter_code
_entity_poly.pdbx_strand_id
1 'polypeptide(L)' 'MLAHESKQVEAGLTREVSVEVQAVALGDLAAVLAAAVPGSALRATGFLAAKSLRSRSPVLHLNTIEFLEGN' A
#
# COMPACT_ATOMS: atom_id res chain seq x y z
N MET A 1 -1.35 7.90 -2.82
CA MET A 1 -2.07 6.80 -2.14
C MET A 1 -1.76 5.51 -2.87
N LEU A 2 -1.88 4.37 -2.20
CA LEU A 2 -1.85 3.06 -2.84
C LEU A 2 -3.28 2.55 -2.95
N ALA A 3 -3.65 2.11 -4.16
CA ALA A 3 -4.89 1.39 -4.39
C ALA A 3 -4.62 -0.11 -4.29
N HIS A 4 -5.50 -0.83 -3.62
CA HIS A 4 -5.47 -2.27 -3.54
C HIS A 4 -6.80 -2.85 -3.99
N GLU A 5 -6.74 -3.77 -4.94
CA GLU A 5 -7.87 -4.54 -5.44
C GLU A 5 -7.52 -6.02 -5.41
N SER A 6 -8.43 -6.85 -4.87
CA SER A 6 -8.24 -8.30 -4.82
C SER A 6 -9.54 -9.06 -4.56
N LYS A 7 -9.46 -10.39 -4.61
CA LYS A 7 -10.48 -11.31 -4.10
C LYS A 7 -9.94 -12.01 -2.87
N GLN A 8 -10.64 -11.92 -1.75
CA GLN A 8 -10.29 -12.53 -0.47
C GLN A 8 -11.33 -13.58 -0.09
N VAL A 9 -10.96 -14.49 0.81
CA VAL A 9 -11.90 -15.45 1.42
C VAL A 9 -12.25 -14.99 2.82
N GLU A 10 -13.54 -14.85 3.11
CA GLU A 10 -14.08 -14.47 4.42
C GLU A 10 -15.21 -15.44 4.79
N ALA A 11 -15.06 -16.14 5.92
CA ALA A 11 -16.00 -17.19 6.35
C ALA A 11 -16.31 -18.25 5.27
N GLY A 12 -15.31 -18.59 4.43
CA GLY A 12 -15.45 -19.57 3.34
C GLY A 12 -16.07 -19.02 2.05
N LEU A 13 -16.42 -17.73 1.99
CA LEU A 13 -16.99 -17.08 0.82
C LEU A 13 -15.98 -16.12 0.17
N THR A 14 -15.99 -16.04 -1.16
CA THR A 14 -15.18 -15.07 -1.90
C THR A 14 -15.77 -13.68 -1.78
N ARG A 15 -14.95 -12.70 -1.41
CA ARG A 15 -15.28 -11.29 -1.27
C ARG A 15 -14.37 -10.43 -2.13
N GLU A 16 -14.95 -9.55 -2.93
CA GLU A 16 -14.18 -8.51 -3.64
C GLU A 16 -13.77 -7.42 -2.64
N VAL A 17 -12.50 -7.03 -2.69
CA VAL A 17 -11.90 -6.05 -1.80
C VAL A 17 -11.31 -4.94 -2.65
N SER A 18 -11.69 -3.69 -2.36
CA SER A 18 -11.09 -2.50 -2.90
C SER A 18 -10.84 -1.51 -1.76
N VAL A 19 -9.64 -0.97 -1.67
CA VAL A 19 -9.28 0.04 -0.68
C VAL A 19 -8.19 0.97 -1.19
N GLU A 20 -8.32 2.26 -0.87
CA GLU A 20 -7.24 3.23 -0.99
C GLU A 20 -6.64 3.49 0.38
N VAL A 21 -5.32 3.39 0.48
CA VAL A 21 -4.59 3.64 1.73
C VAL A 21 -3.54 4.73 1.53
N GLN A 22 -3.43 5.63 2.50
CA GLN A 22 -2.29 6.54 2.58
C GLN A 22 -1.05 5.73 2.95
N ALA A 23 0.04 5.92 2.22
CA ALA A 23 1.30 5.28 2.49
C ALA A 23 2.42 6.30 2.64
N VAL A 24 3.41 5.99 3.47
CA VAL A 24 4.58 6.83 3.73
C VAL A 24 5.83 5.99 3.54
N ALA A 25 6.74 6.46 2.70
CA ALA A 25 8.10 5.96 2.58
C ALA A 25 9.09 7.01 3.10
N LEU A 26 10.22 6.56 3.64
CA LEU A 26 11.30 7.40 4.15
C LEU A 26 12.64 6.89 3.63
N GLY A 27 13.63 7.77 3.52
CA GLY A 27 14.97 7.42 3.04
C GLY A 27 14.94 6.87 1.60
N ASP A 28 15.69 5.80 1.36
CA ASP A 28 15.86 5.23 0.02
C ASP A 28 14.53 4.77 -0.60
N LEU A 29 13.60 4.25 0.21
CA LEU A 29 12.26 3.86 -0.25
C LEU A 29 11.47 5.05 -0.82
N ALA A 30 11.69 6.26 -0.29
CA ALA A 30 11.03 7.46 -0.81
C ALA A 30 11.56 7.82 -2.20
N ALA A 31 12.87 7.66 -2.44
CA ALA A 31 13.47 7.87 -3.75
C ALA A 31 12.98 6.83 -4.77
N VAL A 32 12.91 5.56 -4.38
CA VAL A 32 12.36 4.47 -5.20
C VAL A 32 10.91 4.76 -5.59
N LEU A 33 10.07 5.15 -4.62
CA LEU A 33 8.66 5.46 -4.88
C LEU A 33 8.49 6.74 -5.70
N ALA A 34 9.37 7.73 -5.55
CA ALA A 34 9.34 8.95 -6.36
C ALA A 34 9.65 8.70 -7.85
N ALA A 35 10.41 7.64 -8.15
CA ALA A 35 10.66 7.20 -9.52
C ALA A 35 9.58 6.28 -10.09
N ALA A 36 8.61 5.85 -9.27
CA ALA A 36 7.51 4.99 -9.70
C ALA A 36 6.59 5.71 -10.70
N VAL A 37 6.13 4.98 -11.72
CA VAL A 37 5.09 5.48 -12.62
C VAL A 37 3.72 5.28 -11.93
N PRO A 38 2.86 6.32 -11.85
CA PRO A 38 1.51 6.15 -11.33
C PRO A 38 0.74 5.06 -12.08
N GLY A 39 0.07 4.18 -11.34
CA GLY A 39 -0.63 3.03 -11.90
C GLY A 39 0.25 1.78 -12.07
N SER A 40 1.57 1.87 -11.87
CA SER A 40 2.41 0.67 -11.80
C SER A 40 1.99 -0.24 -10.65
N ALA A 41 1.89 -1.54 -10.95
CA ALA A 41 1.68 -2.55 -9.94
C ALA A 41 2.95 -2.70 -9.08
N LEU A 42 2.75 -2.76 -7.77
CA LEU A 42 3.83 -3.00 -6.83
C LEU A 42 3.34 -3.89 -5.69
N ARG A 43 4.29 -4.60 -5.10
CA ARG A 43 4.13 -5.23 -3.79
C ARG A 43 4.82 -4.35 -2.76
N ALA A 44 4.09 -4.05 -1.68
CA ALA A 44 4.59 -3.26 -0.57
C ALA A 44 4.38 -4.03 0.74
N THR A 45 5.34 -3.91 1.66
CA THR A 45 5.19 -4.39 3.05
C THR A 45 5.58 -3.31 4.02
N GLY A 46 5.08 -3.39 5.25
CA GLY A 46 5.23 -2.32 6.22
C GLY A 46 4.39 -2.54 7.48
N PHE A 47 4.11 -1.44 8.18
CA PHE A 47 3.24 -1.42 9.36
C PHE A 47 2.21 -0.29 9.29
N LEU A 48 1.08 -0.47 9.98
CA LEU A 48 0.03 0.56 10.08
C LEU A 48 0.26 1.43 11.32
N ALA A 49 0.11 2.74 11.15
CA ALA A 49 0.09 3.70 12.25
C ALA A 49 -1.04 4.72 12.08
N ALA A 50 -1.43 5.37 13.17
CA ALA A 50 -2.35 6.51 13.11
C ALA A 50 -1.66 7.68 12.39
N LYS A 51 -2.39 8.34 11.48
CA LYS A 51 -1.87 9.49 10.72
C LYS A 51 -1.27 10.59 11.59
N SER A 52 -1.87 10.84 12.76
CA SER A 52 -1.32 11.79 13.74
C SER A 52 -1.93 11.56 15.13
N LEU A 53 -1.44 12.29 16.14
CA LEU A 53 -2.05 12.32 17.48
C LEU A 53 -3.55 12.68 17.47
N ARG A 54 -4.00 13.45 16.47
CA ARG A 54 -5.40 13.91 16.34
C ARG A 54 -6.23 13.09 15.34
N SER A 55 -5.62 12.19 14.57
CA SER A 55 -6.30 11.42 13.53
C SER A 55 -5.88 9.96 13.59
N ARG A 56 -6.84 9.08 13.92
CA ARG A 56 -6.65 7.63 13.97
C ARG A 56 -6.80 6.94 12.61
N SER A 57 -6.91 7.70 11.52
CA SER A 57 -6.94 7.11 10.18
C SER A 57 -5.64 6.34 9.93
N PRO A 58 -5.70 5.09 9.45
CA PRO A 58 -4.51 4.28 9.23
C PRO A 58 -3.68 4.82 8.07
N VAL A 59 -2.36 4.81 8.26
CA VAL A 59 -1.34 5.09 7.26
C VAL A 59 -0.39 3.90 7.22
N LEU A 60 -0.08 3.40 6.03
CA LEU A 60 0.89 2.33 5.81
C LEU A 60 2.30 2.91 5.72
N HIS A 61 3.13 2.65 6.72
CA HIS A 61 4.54 2.99 6.71
C HIS A 61 5.33 1.87 6.04
N LEU A 62 5.99 2.18 4.91
CA LEU A 62 6.62 1.19 4.04
C LEU A 62 7.99 0.75 4.57
N ASN A 63 8.22 -0.56 4.59
CA ASN A 63 9.52 -1.20 4.84
C ASN A 63 10.13 -1.78 3.56
N THR A 64 9.31 -2.24 2.61
CA THR A 64 9.78 -2.72 1.31
C THR A 64 8.84 -2.31 0.18
N ILE A 65 9.40 -2.12 -1.01
CA ILE A 65 8.67 -1.92 -2.27
C ILE A 65 9.34 -2.82 -3.31
N GLU A 66 8.54 -3.58 -4.04
CA GLU A 66 8.93 -4.40 -5.17
C GLU A 66 7.99 -4.07 -6.33
N PHE A 67 8.52 -3.55 -7.43
CA PHE A 67 7.71 -3.30 -8.62
C PHE A 67 7.45 -4.62 -9.33
N LEU A 68 6.19 -4.83 -9.70
CA LEU A 68 5.79 -5.98 -10.49
C LEU A 68 5.90 -5.55 -11.95
N GLU A 69 6.93 -6.03 -12.66
CA GLU A 69 7.05 -5.79 -14.09
C GLU A 69 5.83 -6.38 -14.79
N GLY A 70 5.16 -5.57 -15.62
CA GLY A 70 4.03 -6.01 -16.42
C GLY A 70 4.51 -7.01 -17.47
N ASN A 71 3.88 -8.18 -17.51
CA ASN A 71 4.02 -9.12 -18.62
C ASN A 71 3.14 -8.69 -19.80
#